data_AF-A0A0Q1BSY5-F1
#
_entry.id   AF-A0A0Q1BSY5-F1
#
_cell.length_a   1.000
_cell.length_b   1.000
_cell.length_c   1.000
_cell.angle_alpha   90.00
_cell.angle_beta   90.00
_cell.angle_gamma   90.00
#
_symmetry.space_group_name_H-M   'P 1'
#
loop_
_entity.id
_entity.type
_entity.pdbx_description
1 polymer ?
#
loop_
_entity_poly.entity_id
_entity_poly.type
_entity_poly.pdbx_seq_one_letter_code
_entity_poly.pdbx_strand_id
1 'polypeptide(L)'
;MANIENINGYELSKNWFNWSFENPDKVKPIHTAIYFFAIQQCNSLGWKEKFGFPSQVAMDALGIRNWKTYSKGLNDLVDFGFIEMIESSKNQHTSNIISLSGAYVKNTKALTKATSKHSTKQVQSTPQSIASIDKPITKNQEDDVEPSSTKDDSFKHDNTQKISIQKWRDTYLKDETLLKAVLSNKRNKFHGLEDLKNKMQDFVSIRIETSKSVSDFQEFCKHFRDWAKYQDNSLEKAVDKNNINIGYAELADREEQEYFAKYANS
;
A
#
# COMPACT_ATOMS: atom_id res chain seq x y z
N MET A 1 15.03 -37.95 11.47
CA MET A 1 14.54 -36.56 11.61
C MET A 1 14.83 -35.89 10.28
N ALA A 2 13.79 -35.47 9.56
CA ALA A 2 13.99 -34.80 8.28
C ALA A 2 14.83 -33.53 8.53
N ASN A 3 15.94 -33.39 7.81
CA ASN A 3 16.72 -32.17 7.83
C ASN A 3 15.78 -31.02 7.48
N ILE A 4 15.57 -30.10 8.42
CA ILE A 4 14.91 -28.83 8.15
C ILE A 4 15.91 -28.07 7.28
N GLU A 5 15.88 -28.31 5.98
CA GLU A 5 16.49 -27.41 5.00
C GLU A 5 16.00 -26.00 5.35
N ASN A 6 16.90 -25.01 5.30
CA ASN A 6 16.62 -23.61 5.64
C ASN A 6 15.41 -23.07 4.87
N ILE A 7 14.20 -23.29 5.39
CA ILE A 7 12.96 -22.74 4.85
C ILE A 7 13.10 -21.23 5.01
N ASN A 8 13.15 -20.54 3.89
CA ASN A 8 13.17 -19.09 3.83
C ASN A 8 12.04 -18.60 2.92
N GLY A 9 11.66 -17.33 3.08
CA GLY A 9 10.52 -16.76 2.35
C GLY A 9 10.73 -16.76 0.83
N TYR A 10 11.98 -16.77 0.37
CA TYR A 10 12.30 -16.79 -1.06
C TYR A 10 11.97 -18.15 -1.69
N GLU A 11 12.32 -19.25 -1.05
CA GLU A 11 12.01 -20.59 -1.58
C GLU A 11 10.49 -20.84 -1.60
N LEU A 12 9.79 -20.39 -0.56
CA LEU A 12 8.32 -20.41 -0.52
C LEU A 12 7.70 -19.60 -1.65
N SER A 13 8.22 -18.39 -1.90
CA SER A 13 7.77 -17.53 -2.99
C SER A 13 7.99 -18.15 -4.36
N LYS A 14 9.17 -18.75 -4.56
CA LYS A 14 9.53 -19.44 -5.81
C LYS A 14 8.61 -20.63 -6.06
N ASN A 15 8.36 -21.46 -5.05
CA ASN A 15 7.47 -22.61 -5.16
C ASN A 15 6.02 -22.17 -5.46
N TRP A 16 5.54 -21.11 -4.80
CA TRP A 16 4.25 -20.51 -5.08
C TRP A 16 4.09 -20.08 -6.55
N PHE A 17 5.05 -19.33 -7.08
CA PHE A 17 4.96 -18.85 -8.46
C PHE A 17 5.15 -19.98 -9.48
N ASN A 18 6.00 -20.97 -9.21
CA ASN A 18 6.13 -22.16 -10.06
C ASN A 18 4.79 -22.88 -10.22
N TRP A 19 4.09 -23.13 -9.10
CA TRP A 19 2.78 -23.76 -9.11
C TRP A 19 1.72 -22.86 -9.77
N SER A 20 1.79 -21.56 -9.54
CA SER A 20 0.86 -20.59 -10.13
C SER A 20 0.98 -20.53 -11.66
N PHE A 21 2.19 -20.63 -12.21
CA PHE A 21 2.40 -20.71 -13.66
C PHE A 21 1.82 -21.99 -14.28
N GLU A 22 1.78 -23.09 -13.54
CA GLU A 22 1.17 -24.34 -13.98
C GLU A 22 -0.36 -24.37 -13.79
N ASN A 23 -0.90 -23.50 -12.93
CA ASN A 23 -2.32 -23.48 -12.55
C ASN A 23 -2.95 -22.06 -12.64
N PRO A 24 -2.86 -21.35 -13.79
CA PRO A 24 -3.33 -19.98 -13.90
C PRO A 24 -4.83 -19.82 -13.62
N ASP A 25 -5.64 -20.81 -13.97
CA ASP A 25 -7.10 -20.75 -13.81
C ASP A 25 -7.56 -20.90 -12.34
N LYS A 26 -6.69 -21.43 -11.47
CA LYS A 26 -6.97 -21.62 -10.04
C LYS A 26 -6.48 -20.44 -9.21
N VAL A 27 -5.46 -19.72 -9.68
CA VAL A 27 -4.81 -18.65 -8.92
C VAL A 27 -5.50 -17.31 -9.13
N LYS A 28 -5.75 -16.62 -8.04
CA LYS A 28 -6.22 -15.24 -8.01
C LYS A 28 -5.24 -14.39 -7.20
N PRO A 29 -5.17 -13.07 -7.45
CA PRO A 29 -4.29 -12.18 -6.70
C PRO A 29 -4.45 -12.28 -5.17
N ILE A 30 -5.67 -12.56 -4.71
CA ILE A 30 -5.96 -12.74 -3.28
C ILE A 30 -5.20 -13.92 -2.66
N HIS A 31 -4.96 -15.01 -3.39
CA HIS A 31 -4.21 -16.16 -2.88
C HIS A 31 -2.76 -15.75 -2.61
N THR A 32 -2.16 -15.02 -3.55
CA THR A 32 -0.80 -14.49 -3.38
C THR A 32 -0.73 -13.52 -2.19
N ALA A 33 -1.69 -12.61 -2.07
CA ALA A 33 -1.75 -11.65 -0.97
C ALA A 33 -1.81 -12.35 0.40
N ILE A 34 -2.73 -13.30 0.58
CA ILE A 34 -2.88 -14.05 1.85
C ILE A 34 -1.63 -14.88 2.14
N TYR A 35 -1.09 -15.57 1.14
CA TYR A 35 0.08 -16.44 1.32
C TYR A 35 1.33 -15.63 1.71
N PHE A 36 1.60 -14.51 1.05
CA PHE A 36 2.75 -13.66 1.37
C PHE A 36 2.59 -12.97 2.73
N PHE A 37 1.37 -12.64 3.13
CA PHE A 37 1.12 -12.15 4.48
C PHE A 37 1.41 -13.24 5.53
N ALA A 38 1.06 -14.51 5.27
CA ALA A 38 1.41 -15.62 6.14
C ALA A 38 2.93 -15.83 6.25
N ILE A 39 3.67 -15.70 5.13
CA ILE A 39 5.14 -15.71 5.13
C ILE A 39 5.70 -14.57 5.98
N GLN A 40 5.19 -13.34 5.79
CA GLN A 40 5.62 -12.17 6.57
C GLN A 40 5.37 -12.37 8.08
N GLN A 41 4.22 -12.94 8.45
CA GLN A 41 3.90 -13.23 9.84
C GLN A 41 4.84 -14.29 10.41
N CYS A 42 5.16 -15.32 9.64
CA CYS A 42 6.12 -16.36 10.02
C CYS A 42 7.54 -15.78 10.20
N ASN A 43 7.98 -14.90 9.29
CA ASN A 43 9.24 -14.17 9.40
C ASN A 43 9.31 -13.38 10.72
N SER A 44 8.26 -12.62 11.03
CA SER A 44 8.18 -11.80 12.24
C SER A 44 8.17 -12.63 13.54
N LEU A 45 7.77 -13.89 13.47
CA LEU A 45 7.68 -14.79 14.63
C LEU A 45 8.90 -15.71 14.75
N GLY A 46 9.91 -15.55 13.87
CA GLY A 46 11.13 -16.34 13.91
C GLY A 46 10.96 -17.76 13.40
N TRP A 47 10.14 -17.96 12.35
CA TRP A 47 9.98 -19.25 11.68
C TRP A 47 9.46 -20.39 12.56
N LYS A 48 8.49 -20.06 13.43
CA LYS A 48 7.78 -21.08 14.21
C LYS A 48 7.03 -22.03 13.29
N GLU A 49 7.09 -23.32 13.59
CA GLU A 49 6.37 -24.37 12.86
C GLU A 49 4.86 -24.11 12.83
N LYS A 50 4.30 -23.59 13.94
CA LYS A 50 2.88 -23.28 14.10
C LYS A 50 2.74 -21.87 14.63
N PHE A 51 1.87 -21.07 14.02
CA PHE A 51 1.66 -19.71 14.46
C PHE A 51 0.22 -19.24 14.29
N GLY A 52 -0.14 -18.23 15.10
CA GLY A 52 -1.41 -17.56 15.00
C GLY A 52 -1.49 -16.71 13.74
N PHE A 53 -2.55 -16.92 12.97
CA PHE A 53 -2.90 -16.15 11.79
C PHE A 53 -4.22 -15.39 12.05
N PRO A 54 -4.12 -14.19 12.65
CA PRO A 54 -5.29 -13.38 12.98
C PRO A 54 -5.96 -12.87 11.70
N SER A 55 -7.14 -13.43 11.39
CA SER A 55 -7.83 -13.16 10.14
C SER A 55 -8.24 -11.69 9.95
N GLN A 56 -8.63 -11.01 11.03
CA GLN A 56 -8.99 -9.60 10.97
C GLN A 56 -7.78 -8.72 10.59
N VAL A 57 -6.63 -8.99 11.21
CA VAL A 57 -5.38 -8.27 10.91
C VAL A 57 -4.95 -8.55 9.48
N ALA A 58 -5.04 -9.80 9.02
CA ALA A 58 -4.75 -10.16 7.63
C ALA A 58 -5.67 -9.42 6.64
N MET A 59 -6.97 -9.37 6.91
CA MET A 59 -7.93 -8.66 6.08
C MET A 59 -7.66 -7.16 6.04
N ASP A 60 -7.38 -6.53 7.18
CA ASP A 60 -7.09 -5.10 7.26
C ASP A 60 -5.77 -4.75 6.54
N ALA A 61 -4.72 -5.55 6.76
CA ALA A 61 -3.41 -5.36 6.11
C ALA A 61 -3.47 -5.55 4.59
N LEU A 62 -4.31 -6.48 4.11
CA LEU A 62 -4.45 -6.79 2.69
C LEU A 62 -5.56 -5.99 2.00
N GLY A 63 -6.31 -5.17 2.74
CA GLY A 63 -7.44 -4.40 2.22
C GLY A 63 -8.64 -5.26 1.78
N ILE A 64 -8.80 -6.46 2.34
CA ILE A 64 -9.91 -7.37 2.03
C ILE A 64 -11.11 -7.02 2.90
N ARG A 65 -12.13 -6.38 2.31
CA ARG A 65 -13.32 -5.94 3.07
C ARG A 65 -14.31 -7.06 3.38
N ASN A 66 -14.34 -8.11 2.56
CA ASN A 66 -15.35 -9.15 2.65
C ASN A 66 -14.78 -10.45 3.24
N TRP A 67 -15.28 -10.84 4.41
CA TRP A 67 -14.91 -12.08 5.09
C TRP A 67 -15.01 -13.32 4.21
N LYS A 68 -16.09 -13.44 3.41
CA LYS A 68 -16.29 -14.60 2.53
C LYS A 68 -15.20 -14.70 1.47
N THR A 69 -14.69 -13.56 1.00
CA THR A 69 -13.62 -13.52 0.00
C THR A 69 -12.30 -13.95 0.62
N TYR A 70 -11.99 -13.43 1.82
CA TYR A 70 -10.82 -13.85 2.58
C TYR A 70 -10.85 -15.35 2.94
N SER A 71 -11.95 -15.81 3.55
CA SER A 71 -12.10 -17.20 3.98
C SER A 71 -12.02 -18.17 2.80
N LYS A 72 -12.61 -17.82 1.65
CA LYS A 72 -12.46 -18.61 0.43
C LYS A 72 -11.00 -18.68 -0.01
N GLY A 73 -10.32 -17.54 -0.11
CA GLY A 73 -8.91 -17.51 -0.54
C GLY A 73 -7.97 -18.26 0.42
N LEU A 74 -8.24 -18.21 1.72
CA LEU A 74 -7.48 -18.97 2.72
C LEU A 74 -7.74 -20.47 2.59
N ASN A 75 -9.00 -20.88 2.43
CA ASN A 75 -9.34 -22.30 2.24
C ASN A 75 -8.77 -22.84 0.93
N ASP A 76 -8.82 -22.06 -0.15
CA ASP A 76 -8.20 -22.43 -1.44
C ASP A 76 -6.69 -22.69 -1.24
N LEU A 77 -5.97 -21.85 -0.47
CA LEU A 77 -4.56 -22.08 -0.14
C LEU A 77 -4.30 -23.33 0.70
N VAL A 78 -5.25 -23.69 1.57
CA VAL A 78 -5.21 -24.95 2.33
C VAL A 78 -5.40 -26.13 1.39
N ASP A 79 -6.36 -26.06 0.49
CA ASP A 79 -6.65 -27.09 -0.51
C ASP A 79 -5.48 -27.27 -1.49
N PHE A 80 -4.77 -26.19 -1.82
CA PHE A 80 -3.56 -26.25 -2.65
C PHE A 80 -2.36 -26.87 -1.91
N GLY A 81 -2.42 -26.99 -0.59
CA GLY A 81 -1.34 -27.51 0.25
C GLY A 81 -0.27 -26.49 0.60
N PHE A 82 -0.48 -25.20 0.34
CA PHE A 82 0.49 -24.15 0.72
C PHE A 82 0.38 -23.73 2.18
N ILE A 83 -0.80 -23.91 2.78
CA ILE A 83 -1.08 -23.64 4.19
C ILE A 83 -1.69 -24.89 4.81
N GLU A 84 -1.22 -25.28 5.98
CA GLU A 84 -1.89 -26.30 6.79
C GLU A 84 -2.70 -25.61 7.90
N MET A 85 -4.01 -25.89 7.95
CA MET A 85 -4.89 -25.41 9.00
C MET A 85 -4.85 -26.37 10.19
N ILE A 86 -4.23 -25.96 11.30
CA ILE A 86 -4.09 -26.79 12.51
C ILE A 86 -5.28 -26.59 13.45
N GLU A 87 -5.66 -25.32 13.66
CA GLU A 87 -6.84 -24.98 14.46
C GLU A 87 -7.57 -23.82 13.80
N SER A 88 -8.86 -24.02 13.51
CA SER A 88 -9.74 -22.93 13.09
C SER A 88 -10.16 -22.09 14.29
N SER A 89 -10.16 -20.78 14.15
CA SER A 89 -10.63 -19.89 15.21
C SER A 89 -12.11 -20.16 15.50
N LYS A 90 -12.46 -20.11 16.80
CA LYS A 90 -13.83 -20.35 17.26
C LYS A 90 -14.65 -19.06 17.27
N ASN A 91 -13.97 -17.90 17.36
CA ASN A 91 -14.57 -16.58 17.43
C ASN A 91 -13.57 -15.50 16.97
N GLN A 92 -14.03 -14.25 16.90
CA GLN A 92 -13.23 -13.09 16.45
C GLN A 92 -12.03 -12.74 17.35
N HIS A 93 -11.98 -13.26 18.59
CA HIS A 93 -10.90 -13.00 19.55
C HIS A 93 -9.80 -14.06 19.50
N THR A 94 -10.04 -15.16 18.79
CA THR A 94 -9.09 -16.24 18.59
C THR A 94 -8.55 -16.17 17.17
N SER A 95 -7.25 -16.45 17.02
CA SER A 95 -6.61 -16.55 15.70
C SER A 95 -6.72 -17.98 15.19
N ASN A 96 -6.71 -18.15 13.86
CA ASN A 96 -6.44 -19.47 13.29
C ASN A 96 -5.01 -19.87 13.65
N ILE A 97 -4.73 -21.15 13.85
CA ILE A 97 -3.35 -21.65 13.98
C ILE A 97 -3.02 -22.36 12.67
N ILE A 98 -1.98 -21.88 11.99
CA ILE A 98 -1.55 -22.41 10.70
C ILE A 98 -0.07 -22.80 10.71
N SER A 99 0.31 -23.63 9.74
CA SER A 99 1.70 -23.94 9.40
C SER A 99 1.96 -23.71 7.91
N LEU A 100 3.20 -23.34 7.57
CA LEU A 100 3.70 -23.22 6.20
C LEU A 100 4.47 -24.46 5.73
N SER A 101 4.61 -25.50 6.57
CA SER A 101 5.41 -26.71 6.32
C SER A 101 4.95 -27.53 5.10
N GLY A 102 3.70 -27.37 4.65
CA GLY A 102 3.13 -28.07 3.49
C GLY A 102 3.57 -27.53 2.12
N ALA A 103 4.12 -26.32 2.05
CA ALA A 103 4.44 -25.63 0.79
C ALA A 103 5.57 -26.24 -0.04
N TYR A 104 6.19 -27.32 0.44
CA TYR A 104 7.19 -28.10 -0.32
C TYR A 104 6.48 -29.03 -1.32
N VAL A 105 5.72 -28.44 -2.25
CA VAL A 105 5.23 -29.18 -3.42
C VAL A 105 6.44 -29.54 -4.28
N LYS A 106 6.68 -30.85 -4.39
CA LYS A 106 7.75 -31.52 -5.14
C LYS A 106 8.11 -30.82 -6.45
N ASN A 107 9.26 -30.14 -6.46
CA ASN A 107 10.18 -29.98 -7.59
C ASN A 107 9.52 -29.87 -8.97
N THR A 108 8.74 -28.82 -9.20
CA THR A 108 8.19 -28.56 -10.54
C THR A 108 9.26 -27.85 -11.38
N LYS A 109 9.81 -28.59 -12.35
CA LYS A 109 10.83 -28.15 -13.33
C LYS A 109 10.31 -27.07 -14.32
N ALA A 110 9.34 -26.24 -13.92
CA ALA A 110 8.56 -25.41 -14.82
C ALA A 110 9.11 -24.01 -15.05
N LEU A 111 9.67 -23.35 -14.03
CA LEU A 111 10.18 -21.97 -14.17
C LEU A 111 11.26 -21.86 -15.23
N THR A 112 12.18 -22.83 -15.25
CA THR A 112 13.31 -22.84 -16.18
C THR A 112 12.86 -22.96 -17.64
N LYS A 113 11.64 -23.46 -17.91
CA LYS A 113 11.16 -23.69 -19.29
C LYS A 113 10.32 -22.53 -19.84
N ALA A 114 9.67 -21.73 -18.98
CA ALA A 114 8.85 -20.59 -19.37
C ALA A 114 9.69 -19.34 -19.69
N THR A 115 10.69 -19.03 -18.85
CA THR A 115 11.57 -17.85 -19.04
C THR A 115 12.38 -17.95 -20.34
N SER A 116 12.84 -19.15 -20.71
CA SER A 116 13.59 -19.38 -21.96
C SER A 116 12.80 -19.08 -23.24
N LYS A 117 11.45 -19.14 -23.19
CA LYS A 117 10.60 -18.80 -24.34
C LYS A 117 10.36 -17.30 -24.50
N HIS A 118 10.56 -16.50 -23.45
CA HIS A 118 10.41 -15.05 -23.51
C HIS A 118 11.71 -14.37 -23.97
N SER A 119 12.87 -14.85 -23.52
CA SER A 119 14.17 -14.30 -23.92
C SER A 119 14.48 -14.48 -25.41
N THR A 120 13.94 -15.51 -26.07
CA THR A 120 14.22 -15.81 -27.48
C THR A 120 13.49 -14.89 -28.47
N LYS A 121 12.44 -14.16 -28.04
CA LYS A 121 11.73 -13.22 -28.92
C LYS A 121 12.26 -11.79 -28.89
N GLN A 122 13.15 -11.44 -27.95
CA GLN A 122 13.75 -10.10 -27.90
C GLN A 122 15.13 -9.99 -28.60
N VAL A 123 15.69 -11.08 -29.12
CA VAL A 123 17.04 -11.08 -29.72
C VAL A 123 17.01 -11.00 -31.26
N GLN A 124 15.84 -10.99 -31.91
CA GLN A 124 15.74 -11.14 -33.37
C GLN A 124 15.38 -9.88 -34.17
N SER A 125 15.66 -8.69 -33.63
CA SER A 125 15.65 -7.45 -34.43
C SER A 125 16.85 -6.56 -34.08
N THR A 126 18.03 -6.96 -34.55
CA THR A 126 19.08 -6.03 -34.94
C THR A 126 18.81 -5.58 -36.37
N PRO A 127 18.63 -4.27 -36.59
CA PRO A 127 19.61 -3.55 -37.38
C PRO A 127 20.29 -2.50 -36.52
N GLN A 128 21.62 -2.46 -36.64
CA GLN A 128 22.53 -1.58 -35.94
C GLN A 128 22.12 -0.11 -36.12
N SER A 129 21.79 0.58 -35.03
CA SER A 129 21.91 2.05 -34.97
C SER A 129 23.27 2.38 -34.36
N ILE A 130 24.22 2.69 -35.22
CA ILE A 130 25.53 3.25 -34.86
C ILE A 130 25.30 4.72 -34.52
N ALA A 131 24.68 5.00 -33.37
CA ALA A 131 24.70 6.34 -32.80
C ALA A 131 25.72 6.33 -31.68
N SER A 132 26.84 7.01 -31.88
CA SER A 132 27.87 7.17 -30.86
C SER A 132 27.26 7.90 -29.66
N ILE A 133 27.08 7.18 -28.56
CA ILE A 133 26.67 7.79 -27.29
C ILE A 133 27.94 8.32 -26.64
N ASP A 134 28.21 9.61 -26.83
CA ASP A 134 29.20 10.31 -26.02
C ASP A 134 28.65 10.42 -24.59
N LYS A 135 29.18 9.58 -23.70
CA LYS A 135 28.99 9.73 -22.26
C LYS A 135 29.81 10.96 -21.79
N PRO A 136 29.21 11.97 -21.14
CA PRO A 136 30.02 12.95 -20.45
C PRO A 136 30.77 12.28 -19.29
N ILE A 137 32.09 12.45 -19.27
CA ILE A 137 32.95 12.06 -18.16
C ILE A 137 32.71 13.05 -17.02
N THR A 138 32.01 12.62 -15.97
CA THR A 138 31.94 13.38 -14.72
C THR A 138 33.29 13.26 -14.02
N LYS A 139 34.03 14.38 -13.92
CA LYS A 139 35.20 14.48 -13.05
C LYS A 139 34.73 14.52 -11.60
N ASN A 140 35.16 13.55 -10.81
CA ASN A 140 35.11 13.63 -9.35
C ASN A 140 35.94 14.85 -8.91
N GLN A 141 35.34 15.76 -8.15
CA GLN A 141 36.10 16.62 -7.25
C GLN A 141 35.88 16.07 -5.85
N GLU A 142 36.94 15.42 -5.34
CA GLU A 142 37.21 15.30 -3.92
C GLU A 142 37.49 16.72 -3.42
N ASP A 143 36.76 17.18 -2.41
CA ASP A 143 37.20 18.30 -1.59
C ASP A 143 37.03 17.92 -0.13
N ASP A 144 38.10 18.21 0.60
CA ASP A 144 38.52 17.65 1.86
C ASP A 144 37.67 18.04 3.08
N VAL A 145 37.72 17.15 4.06
CA VAL A 145 37.30 17.35 5.45
C VAL A 145 38.36 18.18 6.18
N GLU A 146 37.96 19.17 6.99
CA GLU A 146 38.34 19.28 8.43
C GLU A 146 37.77 20.54 9.15
N PRO A 147 37.71 20.53 10.51
CA PRO A 147 36.57 21.03 11.29
C PRO A 147 36.84 22.35 12.02
N SER A 148 35.79 23.01 12.55
CA SER A 148 35.86 23.68 13.87
C SER A 148 34.51 24.18 14.40
N SER A 149 34.21 23.71 15.61
CA SER A 149 33.58 24.36 16.77
C SER A 149 32.41 25.35 16.62
N THR A 150 31.29 24.90 17.19
CA THR A 150 30.28 25.60 18.00
C THR A 150 30.53 27.07 18.39
N LYS A 151 29.55 27.93 18.07
CA LYS A 151 29.01 28.92 19.01
C LYS A 151 27.49 28.95 18.91
N ASP A 152 26.86 28.92 20.08
CA ASP A 152 25.47 29.25 20.33
C ASP A 152 25.04 30.50 19.57
N ASP A 153 23.93 30.38 18.84
CA ASP A 153 22.95 31.45 18.69
C ASP A 153 21.57 30.81 18.75
N SER A 154 21.02 30.82 19.96
CA SER A 154 19.58 30.69 20.20
C SER A 154 18.80 31.68 19.32
N PHE A 155 17.57 31.28 18.94
CA PHE A 155 16.59 32.00 18.13
C PHE A 155 16.78 31.94 16.60
N LYS A 156 16.26 30.88 15.96
CA LYS A 156 15.28 30.92 14.84
C LYS A 156 14.68 29.53 14.61
N HIS A 157 13.79 29.08 15.50
CA HIS A 157 12.89 27.98 15.15
C HIS A 157 11.58 28.59 14.64
N ASP A 158 11.11 28.06 13.51
CA ASP A 158 9.70 28.05 13.12
C ASP A 158 9.13 29.24 12.33
N ASN A 159 9.53 29.37 11.06
CA ASN A 159 8.72 30.14 10.10
C ASN A 159 8.71 29.54 8.68
N THR A 160 9.67 28.70 8.31
CA THR A 160 9.75 28.06 6.99
C THR A 160 8.66 26.99 6.79
N GLN A 161 8.32 26.24 7.83
CA GLN A 161 7.29 25.19 7.76
C GLN A 161 5.87 25.76 7.78
N LYS A 162 5.66 26.84 8.54
CA LYS A 162 4.39 27.60 8.59
C LYS A 162 4.01 28.16 7.21
N ILE A 163 5.00 28.58 6.42
CA ILE A 163 4.78 29.14 5.07
C ILE A 163 4.44 28.06 4.04
N SER A 164 5.00 26.84 4.14
CA SER A 164 4.80 25.81 3.10
C SER A 164 3.38 25.22 3.10
N ILE A 165 2.83 24.91 4.28
CA ILE A 165 1.48 24.34 4.41
C ILE A 165 0.40 25.37 4.03
N GLN A 166 0.61 26.63 4.41
CA GLN A 166 -0.29 27.72 4.05
C GLN A 166 -0.32 27.94 2.53
N LYS A 167 0.85 27.85 1.87
CA LYS A 167 0.96 27.93 0.41
C LYS A 167 0.21 26.79 -0.28
N TRP A 168 0.21 25.58 0.29
CA TRP A 168 -0.56 24.45 -0.26
C TRP A 168 -2.06 24.62 -0.10
N ARG A 169 -2.52 25.13 1.06
CA ARG A 169 -3.92 25.53 1.25
C ARG A 169 -4.37 26.51 0.16
N ASP A 170 -3.58 27.55 -0.08
CA ASP A 170 -3.94 28.60 -1.04
C ASP A 170 -3.95 28.06 -2.47
N THR A 171 -3.01 27.16 -2.80
CA THR A 171 -3.00 26.45 -4.09
C THR A 171 -4.26 25.60 -4.26
N TYR A 172 -4.65 24.87 -3.21
CA TYR A 172 -5.85 24.02 -3.22
C TYR A 172 -7.14 24.81 -3.43
N LEU A 173 -7.27 25.97 -2.75
CA LEU A 173 -8.46 26.81 -2.82
C LEU A 173 -8.54 27.67 -4.10
N LYS A 174 -7.44 27.79 -4.86
CA LYS A 174 -7.42 28.50 -6.15
C LYS A 174 -7.86 27.62 -7.32
N ASP A 175 -7.75 26.30 -7.18
CA ASP A 175 -8.10 25.37 -8.25
C ASP A 175 -9.62 25.10 -8.24
N GLU A 176 -10.36 25.85 -9.06
CA GLU A 176 -11.81 25.69 -9.20
C GLU A 176 -12.21 24.29 -9.70
N THR A 177 -11.40 23.66 -10.54
CA THR A 177 -11.65 22.32 -11.08
C THR A 177 -11.55 21.27 -9.98
N LEU A 178 -10.52 21.37 -9.14
CA LEU A 178 -10.35 20.52 -7.96
C LEU A 178 -11.47 20.74 -6.95
N LEU A 179 -11.85 21.99 -6.67
CA LEU A 179 -12.93 22.30 -5.74
C LEU A 179 -14.28 21.71 -6.20
N LYS A 180 -14.61 21.84 -7.50
CA LYS A 180 -15.83 21.26 -8.07
C LYS A 180 -15.81 19.74 -7.96
N ALA A 181 -14.69 19.10 -8.30
CA ALA A 181 -14.53 17.65 -8.17
C ALA A 181 -14.72 17.19 -6.71
N VAL A 182 -14.05 17.85 -5.77
CA VAL A 182 -14.09 17.53 -4.34
C VAL A 182 -15.48 17.69 -3.74
N LEU A 183 -16.20 18.75 -4.12
CA LEU A 183 -17.57 19.02 -3.67
C LEU A 183 -18.60 18.11 -4.34
N SER A 184 -18.41 17.76 -5.61
CA SER A 184 -19.30 16.83 -6.33
C SER A 184 -19.22 15.40 -5.80
N ASN A 185 -18.09 15.03 -5.20
CA ASN A 185 -17.88 13.71 -4.65
C ASN A 185 -18.57 13.58 -3.28
N LYS A 186 -19.76 12.96 -3.30
CA LYS A 186 -20.59 12.68 -2.11
C LYS A 186 -19.86 11.89 -1.02
N ARG A 187 -18.79 11.16 -1.33
CA ARG A 187 -18.00 10.41 -0.32
C ARG A 187 -17.16 11.30 0.56
N ASN A 188 -16.86 12.53 0.13
CA ASN A 188 -16.10 13.47 0.91
C ASN A 188 -16.93 14.19 1.98
N LYS A 189 -18.27 14.05 1.90
CA LYS A 189 -19.24 14.56 2.90
C LYS A 189 -18.99 16.04 3.28
N PHE A 190 -18.65 16.86 2.29
CA PHE A 190 -18.58 18.31 2.45
C PHE A 190 -19.95 18.92 2.19
N HIS A 191 -20.43 19.78 3.09
CA HIS A 191 -21.76 20.41 2.99
C HIS A 191 -21.77 21.72 2.19
N GLY A 192 -20.73 21.94 1.37
CA GLY A 192 -20.58 23.12 0.52
C GLY A 192 -19.17 23.68 0.56
N LEU A 193 -18.94 24.74 -0.22
CA LEU A 193 -17.64 25.39 -0.33
C LEU A 193 -17.16 25.97 1.02
N GLU A 194 -18.09 26.49 1.82
CA GLU A 194 -17.75 27.09 3.10
C GLU A 194 -17.34 26.04 4.15
N ASP A 195 -18.04 24.89 4.18
CA ASP A 195 -17.67 23.74 5.03
C ASP A 195 -16.29 23.20 4.66
N LEU A 196 -16.00 23.10 3.35
CA LEU A 196 -14.69 22.70 2.85
C LEU A 196 -13.57 23.67 3.28
N LYS A 197 -13.81 24.98 3.17
CA LYS A 197 -12.84 26.01 3.59
C LYS A 197 -12.56 25.95 5.09
N ASN A 198 -13.61 25.82 5.90
CA ASN A 198 -13.49 25.73 7.36
C ASN A 198 -12.70 24.48 7.77
N LYS A 199 -13.08 23.32 7.24
CA LYS A 199 -12.36 22.05 7.47
C LYS A 199 -10.90 22.14 7.03
N MET A 200 -10.61 22.80 5.91
CA MET A 200 -9.24 23.00 5.44
C MET A 200 -8.45 23.92 6.40
N GLN A 201 -9.07 24.97 6.91
CA GLN A 201 -8.46 25.88 7.86
C GLN A 201 -8.13 25.17 9.19
N ASP A 202 -9.04 24.34 9.68
CA ASP A 202 -8.84 23.52 10.88
C ASP A 202 -7.70 22.52 10.69
N PHE A 203 -7.68 21.81 9.55
CA PHE A 203 -6.62 20.88 9.21
C PHE A 203 -5.23 21.53 9.19
N VAL A 204 -5.13 22.70 8.56
CA VAL A 204 -3.88 23.46 8.48
C VAL A 204 -3.44 23.92 9.86
N SER A 205 -4.37 24.39 10.69
CA SER A 205 -4.08 24.83 12.07
C SER A 205 -3.51 23.68 12.91
N ILE A 206 -4.14 22.50 12.86
CA ILE A 206 -3.68 21.29 13.55
C ILE A 206 -2.29 20.85 13.06
N ARG A 207 -2.04 20.93 11.75
CA ARG A 207 -0.74 20.53 11.18
C ARG A 207 0.39 21.46 11.58
N ILE A 208 0.10 22.76 11.68
CA ILE A 208 1.04 23.76 12.19
C ILE A 208 1.31 23.52 13.68
N GLU A 209 0.27 23.30 14.49
CA GLU A 209 0.41 23.05 15.94
C GLU A 209 1.18 21.76 16.25
N THR A 210 1.04 20.73 15.41
CA THR A 210 1.70 19.44 15.59
C THR A 210 3.08 19.35 14.93
N SER A 211 3.56 20.44 14.32
CA SER A 211 4.82 20.51 13.57
C SER A 211 5.00 19.41 12.52
N LYS A 212 3.90 18.86 11.98
CA LYS A 212 3.94 17.79 10.98
C LYS A 212 4.11 18.39 9.58
N SER A 213 5.26 18.17 8.97
CA SER A 213 5.53 18.62 7.60
C SER A 213 4.82 17.72 6.59
N VAL A 214 4.69 18.26 5.38
CA VAL A 214 4.22 17.54 4.20
C VAL A 214 5.23 17.79 3.09
N SER A 215 5.66 16.74 2.40
CA SER A 215 6.74 16.82 1.41
C SER A 215 6.28 17.42 0.08
N ASP A 216 5.03 17.15 -0.33
CA ASP A 216 4.46 17.65 -1.59
C ASP A 216 2.95 17.94 -1.50
N PHE A 217 2.40 18.52 -2.58
CA PHE A 217 0.98 18.88 -2.65
C PHE A 217 0.03 17.68 -2.67
N GLN A 218 0.46 16.57 -3.26
CA GLN A 218 -0.36 15.36 -3.38
C GLN A 218 -0.54 14.70 -2.01
N GLU A 219 0.54 14.64 -1.23
CA GLU A 219 0.55 14.21 0.15
C GLU A 219 -0.31 15.14 1.02
N PHE A 220 -0.28 16.47 0.75
CA PHE A 220 -1.15 17.43 1.45
C PHE A 220 -2.63 17.13 1.19
N CYS A 221 -3.01 16.94 -0.07
CA CYS A 221 -4.37 16.60 -0.47
C CYS A 221 -4.83 15.25 0.10
N LYS A 222 -3.94 14.26 0.16
CA LYS A 222 -4.23 12.95 0.77
C LYS A 222 -4.47 13.10 2.27
N HIS A 223 -3.56 13.75 2.98
CA HIS A 223 -3.66 13.96 4.42
C HIS A 223 -4.89 14.77 4.81
N PHE A 224 -5.25 15.79 4.04
CA PHE A 224 -6.47 16.56 4.26
C PHE A 224 -7.72 15.68 4.11
N ARG A 225 -7.82 14.89 3.02
CA ARG A 225 -8.96 14.00 2.79
C ARG A 225 -9.10 12.94 3.87
N ASP A 226 -8.01 12.32 4.27
CA ASP A 226 -8.02 11.30 5.32
C ASP A 226 -8.48 11.92 6.64
N TRP A 227 -7.92 13.08 7.02
CA TRP A 227 -8.34 13.82 8.21
C TRP A 227 -9.82 14.21 8.17
N ALA A 228 -10.32 14.72 7.03
CA ALA A 228 -11.72 15.12 6.87
C ALA A 228 -12.66 13.91 7.03
N LYS A 229 -12.30 12.73 6.50
CA LYS A 229 -13.05 11.48 6.70
C LYS A 229 -13.06 11.04 8.16
N TYR A 230 -11.95 11.21 8.88
CA TYR A 230 -11.88 10.87 10.30
C TYR A 230 -12.75 11.80 11.15
N GLN A 231 -12.78 13.11 10.86
CA GLN A 231 -13.67 14.05 11.55
C GLN A 231 -15.14 13.70 11.34
N ASP A 232 -15.50 13.34 10.11
CA ASP A 232 -16.90 13.04 9.80
C ASP A 232 -17.34 11.68 10.33
N ASN A 233 -16.49 10.65 10.28
CA ASN A 233 -16.76 9.37 10.94
C ASN A 233 -16.74 9.48 12.48
N SER A 234 -16.02 10.45 13.04
CA SER A 234 -16.02 10.77 14.48
C SER A 234 -17.35 11.43 14.88
N LEU A 235 -17.85 12.36 14.07
CA LEU A 235 -19.15 12.99 14.23
C LEU A 235 -20.29 11.99 13.99
N GLU A 236 -20.22 11.16 12.95
CA GLU A 236 -21.19 10.09 12.69
C GLU A 236 -21.19 9.06 13.82
N LYS A 237 -20.05 8.68 14.41
CA LYS A 237 -20.05 7.81 15.60
C LYS A 237 -20.64 8.46 16.85
N ALA A 238 -20.57 9.79 16.95
CA ALA A 238 -21.25 10.54 18.00
C ALA A 238 -22.77 10.63 17.74
N VAL A 239 -23.19 10.65 16.48
CA VAL A 239 -24.59 10.70 16.03
C VAL A 239 -25.25 9.31 15.95
N ASP A 240 -24.52 8.26 15.59
CA ASP A 240 -24.94 6.85 15.52
C ASP A 240 -25.18 6.24 16.90
N LYS A 241 -24.58 6.81 17.95
CA LYS A 241 -25.04 6.54 19.33
C LYS A 241 -26.51 6.96 19.55
N ASN A 242 -27.09 7.73 18.63
CA ASN A 242 -28.44 8.27 18.71
C ASN A 242 -29.38 7.93 17.53
N ASN A 243 -29.00 7.21 16.45
CA ASN A 243 -29.98 6.65 15.48
C ASN A 243 -29.38 5.72 14.40
N ILE A 244 -30.20 4.79 13.87
CA ILE A 244 -29.84 3.70 12.94
C ILE A 244 -30.34 3.98 11.50
N ASN A 245 -29.53 3.66 10.47
CA ASN A 245 -29.83 2.87 9.23
C ASN A 245 -29.64 3.47 7.79
N ILE A 246 -29.12 2.60 6.88
CA ILE A 246 -29.12 2.49 5.36
C ILE A 246 -28.55 3.65 4.49
N GLY A 247 -27.89 3.55 3.30
CA GLY A 247 -27.55 2.52 2.30
C GLY A 247 -26.80 3.09 1.04
N TYR A 248 -26.19 2.19 0.24
CA TYR A 248 -25.56 2.20 -1.13
C TYR A 248 -25.27 3.46 -2.01
N ALA A 249 -24.12 3.46 -2.73
CA ALA A 249 -24.01 3.61 -4.21
C ALA A 249 -22.55 3.60 -4.77
N GLU A 250 -22.30 2.76 -5.79
CA GLU A 250 -21.14 2.77 -6.72
C GLU A 250 -21.61 3.37 -8.05
N LEU A 251 -20.86 4.32 -8.63
CA LEU A 251 -20.87 4.76 -10.05
C LEU A 251 -19.92 5.94 -10.32
N ALA A 252 -19.43 6.66 -9.30
CA ALA A 252 -18.61 7.88 -9.45
C ALA A 252 -17.09 7.67 -9.59
N ASP A 253 -16.58 6.44 -9.39
CA ASP A 253 -15.14 6.16 -9.36
C ASP A 253 -14.44 6.23 -10.73
N ARG A 254 -15.20 6.23 -11.84
CA ARG A 254 -14.64 6.14 -13.19
C ARG A 254 -14.20 7.49 -13.76
N GLU A 255 -14.96 8.56 -13.50
CA GLU A 255 -14.67 9.90 -14.00
C GLU A 255 -13.53 10.58 -13.23
N GLU A 256 -13.42 10.30 -11.91
CA GLU A 256 -12.38 10.87 -11.07
C GLU A 256 -11.00 10.25 -11.38
N GLN A 257 -10.94 8.95 -11.71
CA GLN A 257 -9.71 8.29 -12.13
C GLN A 257 -9.22 8.75 -13.51
N GLU A 258 -10.12 9.08 -14.44
CA GLU A 258 -9.76 9.64 -15.74
C GLU A 258 -9.19 11.06 -15.65
N TYR A 259 -9.64 11.87 -14.69
CA TYR A 259 -9.06 13.19 -14.42
C TYR A 259 -7.62 13.08 -13.91
N PHE A 260 -7.35 12.19 -12.93
CA PHE A 260 -5.99 12.00 -12.40
C PHE A 260 -5.02 11.37 -13.42
N ALA A 261 -5.52 10.56 -14.35
CA ALA A 261 -4.70 9.99 -15.44
C ALA A 261 -4.22 11.05 -16.44
N LYS A 262 -4.95 12.15 -16.63
CA LYS A 262 -4.56 13.27 -17.50
C LYS A 262 -3.41 14.12 -16.94
N TYR A 263 -3.27 14.21 -15.62
CA TYR A 263 -2.24 15.02 -14.96
C TYR A 263 -0.96 14.23 -14.64
N ALA A 264 -0.93 12.91 -14.82
CA ALA A 264 0.26 12.09 -14.65
C ALA A 264 1.24 12.18 -15.85
N ASN A 265 0.85 12.86 -16.93
CA ASN A 265 1.64 13.02 -18.16
C ASN A 265 1.92 14.49 -18.55
N SER A 266 1.85 15.42 -17.59
CA SER A 266 2.21 16.84 -17.79
C SER A 266 3.28 17.29 -16.80
#